data_AF-A0A7C4SBQ4-F1
#
_entry.id   AF-A0A7C4SBQ4-F1
#
_cell.length_a   1.000
_cell.length_b   1.000
_cell.length_c   1.000
_cell.angle_alpha   90.00
_cell.angle_beta   90.00
_cell.angle_gamma   90.00
#
_symmetry.space_group_name_H-M   'P 1'
#
loop_
_entity.id
_entity.type
_entity.pdbx_description
1 polymer ?
#
loop_
_entity_poly.entity_id
_entity_poly.type
_entity_poly.pdbx_seq_one_letter_code
_entity_poly.pdbx_strand_id
1 'polypeptide(L)'
;MSFHAISKKTPRKDALAKVTGAERYASDIYLPNMLHARVLKSPYPHAIVRKIDTTKAEETGAVVITFKDVPNRLFCPRLVSTPDATYKDWRVLTDKPAYVGEPIAAVAAETEELSQKALELIEVEYQVLEAVFEPLESMR
;
A
#
# COMPACT_ATOMS: atom_id res chain seq x y z
N MET A 1 -24.00 -40.07 17.70
CA MET A 1 -22.58 -39.65 17.67
C MET A 1 -22.39 -38.57 18.72
N SER A 2 -21.45 -38.73 19.66
CA SER A 2 -21.11 -37.71 20.65
C SER A 2 -19.94 -36.88 20.13
N PHE A 3 -20.15 -35.59 19.91
CA PHE A 3 -19.10 -34.69 19.43
C PHE A 3 -18.34 -34.08 20.61
N HIS A 4 -17.01 -34.09 20.54
CA HIS A 4 -16.18 -33.68 21.66
C HIS A 4 -16.17 -32.15 21.89
N ALA A 5 -16.53 -31.36 20.88
CA ALA A 5 -16.37 -29.90 20.86
C ALA A 5 -17.66 -29.10 20.55
N ILE A 6 -18.71 -29.73 20.05
CA ILE A 6 -19.97 -29.03 19.71
C ILE A 6 -20.76 -28.76 21.00
N SER A 7 -21.32 -27.55 21.13
CA SER A 7 -22.13 -27.09 22.28
C SER A 7 -21.41 -27.02 23.63
N LYS A 8 -20.07 -27.03 23.64
CA LYS A 8 -19.27 -26.81 24.86
C LYS A 8 -18.76 -25.37 24.93
N LYS A 9 -18.75 -24.80 26.13
CA LYS A 9 -18.03 -23.55 26.42
C LYS A 9 -16.54 -23.87 26.49
N THR A 10 -15.75 -23.36 25.55
CA THR A 10 -14.29 -23.52 25.53
C THR A 10 -13.63 -22.14 25.45
N PRO A 11 -12.49 -21.93 26.14
CA PRO A 11 -11.73 -20.70 25.99
C PRO A 11 -11.26 -20.53 24.54
N ARG A 12 -11.24 -19.28 24.08
CA ARG A 12 -10.75 -18.93 22.74
C ARG A 12 -9.23 -19.19 22.67
N LYS A 13 -8.80 -19.90 21.63
CA LYS A 13 -7.43 -20.44 21.50
C LYS A 13 -6.34 -19.35 21.56
N ASP A 14 -6.56 -18.23 20.88
CA ASP A 14 -5.65 -17.08 20.80
C ASP A 14 -5.87 -16.05 21.93
N ALA A 15 -6.82 -16.28 22.85
CA ALA A 15 -7.17 -15.29 23.86
C ALA A 15 -6.02 -14.99 24.81
N LEU A 16 -5.36 -16.02 25.36
CA LEU A 16 -4.29 -15.85 26.33
C LEU A 16 -3.12 -15.06 25.72
N ALA A 17 -2.64 -15.46 24.54
CA ALA A 17 -1.52 -14.79 23.88
C ALA A 17 -1.81 -13.32 23.55
N LYS A 18 -3.04 -13.00 23.16
CA LYS A 18 -3.45 -11.62 22.85
C LYS A 18 -3.56 -10.74 24.09
N VAL A 19 -4.12 -11.24 25.20
CA VAL A 19 -4.25 -10.44 26.42
C VAL A 19 -2.93 -10.27 27.17
N THR A 20 -1.96 -11.16 26.96
CA THR A 20 -0.64 -11.07 27.56
C THR A 20 0.40 -10.36 26.69
N GLY A 21 0.07 -10.01 25.45
CA GLY A 21 1.03 -9.46 24.48
C GLY A 21 2.07 -10.46 23.98
N ALA A 22 1.82 -11.76 24.14
CA ALA A 22 2.70 -12.83 23.64
C ALA A 22 2.45 -13.18 22.17
N GLU A 23 1.30 -12.79 21.62
CA GLU A 23 0.99 -12.93 20.20
C GLU A 23 1.91 -12.03 19.36
N ARG A 24 2.51 -12.59 18.31
CA ARG A 24 3.41 -11.83 17.41
C ARG A 24 2.67 -11.44 16.14
N TYR A 25 2.66 -10.15 15.85
CA TYR A 25 2.13 -9.57 14.62
C TYR A 25 3.26 -9.25 13.64
N ALA A 26 2.91 -8.89 12.40
CA ALA A 26 3.89 -8.54 11.37
C ALA A 26 4.83 -7.39 11.79
N SER A 27 4.34 -6.45 12.60
CA SER A 27 5.13 -5.35 13.18
C SER A 27 6.16 -5.80 14.22
N ASP A 28 6.02 -7.00 14.78
CA ASP A 28 6.90 -7.54 15.83
C ASP A 28 7.99 -8.44 15.23
N ILE A 29 8.10 -8.47 13.90
CA ILE A 29 9.09 -9.27 13.17
C ILE A 29 10.24 -8.35 12.76
N TYR A 30 11.45 -8.74 13.17
CA TYR A 30 12.70 -8.09 12.78
C TYR A 30 13.61 -9.14 12.14
N LEU A 31 14.17 -8.80 10.99
CA LEU A 31 15.11 -9.65 10.25
C LEU A 31 16.44 -8.91 10.07
N PRO A 32 17.58 -9.61 9.99
CA PRO A 32 18.85 -8.98 9.65
C PRO A 32 18.75 -8.22 8.32
N ASN A 33 19.25 -6.99 8.30
CA ASN A 33 19.23 -6.09 7.13
C ASN A 33 17.81 -5.75 6.63
N MET A 34 16.80 -5.78 7.51
CA MET A 34 15.45 -5.38 7.17
C MET A 34 15.38 -3.88 6.85
N LEU A 35 14.75 -3.54 5.72
CA LEU A 35 14.43 -2.16 5.38
C LEU A 35 12.98 -1.85 5.77
N HIS A 36 12.75 -0.60 6.13
CA HIS A 36 11.43 -0.04 6.41
C HIS A 36 10.93 0.68 5.17
N ALA A 37 9.75 0.28 4.70
CA ALA A 37 9.15 0.86 3.50
C ALA A 37 8.05 1.88 3.83
N ARG A 38 7.93 2.89 2.96
CA ARG A 38 6.86 3.88 2.94
C ARG A 38 6.35 4.09 1.53
N VAL A 39 5.07 4.39 1.38
CA VAL A 39 4.43 4.57 0.08
C VAL A 39 3.91 5.98 -0.02
N LEU A 40 4.33 6.69 -1.06
CA LEU A 40 3.83 8.01 -1.38
C LEU A 40 2.52 7.83 -2.12
N LYS A 41 1.47 8.43 -1.59
CA LYS A 41 0.11 8.31 -2.10
C LYS A 41 -0.36 9.64 -2.64
N SER A 42 -1.18 9.61 -3.68
CA SER A 42 -1.76 10.83 -4.22
C SER A 42 -2.70 11.49 -3.20
N PRO A 43 -2.58 12.81 -2.98
CA PRO A 43 -3.56 13.56 -2.20
C PRO A 43 -4.80 13.96 -3.01
N TYR A 44 -4.82 13.69 -4.32
CA TYR A 44 -5.87 14.14 -5.23
C TYR A 44 -6.80 13.01 -5.66
N PRO A 45 -8.10 13.30 -5.86
CA PRO A 45 -9.06 12.31 -6.32
C PRO A 45 -8.87 11.94 -7.80
N HIS A 46 -8.29 12.83 -8.61
CA HIS A 46 -7.93 12.52 -9.99
C HIS A 46 -6.82 13.48 -10.43
N ALA A 47 -5.67 12.96 -10.85
CA ALA A 47 -4.56 13.78 -11.31
C ALA A 47 -3.63 13.01 -12.26
N ILE A 48 -2.77 13.74 -12.97
CA ILE A 48 -1.61 13.21 -13.68
C ILE A 48 -0.35 13.70 -12.96
N VAL A 49 0.55 12.78 -12.63
CA VAL A 49 1.90 13.08 -12.14
C VAL A 49 2.73 13.55 -13.33
N ARG A 50 2.94 14.86 -13.44
CA ARG A 50 3.72 15.48 -14.52
C ARG A 50 5.21 15.30 -14.31
N LYS A 51 5.65 15.41 -13.07
CA LYS A 51 7.05 15.21 -12.67
C LYS A 51 7.08 14.64 -11.25
N ILE A 52 8.07 13.78 -11.01
CA ILE A 52 8.43 13.29 -9.69
C ILE A 52 9.94 13.41 -9.56
N ASP A 53 10.40 14.10 -8.53
CA ASP A 53 11.82 14.28 -8.20
C ASP A 53 12.13 13.55 -6.90
N THR A 54 13.01 12.56 -6.99
CA THR A 54 13.43 11.68 -5.90
C THR A 54 14.82 12.03 -5.37
N THR A 55 15.50 13.03 -5.96
CA THR A 55 16.92 13.29 -5.72
C THR A 55 17.22 13.53 -4.25
N LYS A 56 16.46 14.42 -3.59
CA LYS A 56 16.64 14.74 -2.16
C LYS A 56 16.36 13.56 -1.24
N ALA A 57 15.44 12.68 -1.62
CA ALA A 57 15.12 11.47 -0.86
C ALA A 57 16.24 10.44 -0.98
N GLU A 58 16.82 10.27 -2.17
CA GLU A 58 17.93 9.34 -2.41
C GLU A 58 19.23 9.81 -1.73
N GLU A 59 19.45 11.13 -1.63
CA GLU A 59 20.59 11.71 -0.89
C GLU A 59 20.61 11.35 0.60
N THR A 60 19.47 10.95 1.19
CA THR A 60 19.45 10.47 2.58
C THR A 60 19.91 9.01 2.72
N GLY A 61 20.33 8.36 1.63
CA GLY A 61 20.67 6.94 1.58
C GLY A 61 19.47 6.01 1.47
N ALA A 62 18.26 6.54 1.27
CA ALA A 62 17.07 5.75 1.02
C ALA A 62 16.99 5.32 -0.45
N VAL A 63 16.38 4.17 -0.72
CA VAL A 63 16.10 3.72 -2.07
C VAL A 63 14.67 4.13 -2.43
N VAL A 64 14.50 4.77 -3.57
CA VAL A 64 13.19 5.22 -4.06
C VAL A 64 12.85 4.50 -5.35
N ILE A 65 11.61 4.05 -5.49
CA ILE A 65 11.05 3.54 -6.73
C ILE A 65 9.79 4.32 -7.10
N THR A 66 9.58 4.51 -8.39
CA THR A 66 8.44 5.24 -8.96
C THR A 66 7.63 4.33 -9.89
N PHE A 67 6.57 4.87 -10.48
CA PHE A 67 5.80 4.18 -11.54
C PHE A 67 6.65 3.78 -12.76
N LYS A 68 7.87 4.34 -12.92
CA LYS A 68 8.80 3.98 -14.01
C LYS A 68 9.58 2.69 -13.73
N ASP A 69 9.72 2.32 -12.47
CA ASP A 69 10.57 1.22 -12.00
C ASP A 69 9.79 -0.08 -11.79
N VAL A 70 8.47 -0.04 -11.98
CA VAL A 70 7.56 -1.18 -11.82
C VAL A 70 6.96 -1.60 -13.16
N PRO A 71 6.56 -2.88 -13.31
CA PRO A 71 5.87 -3.32 -14.52
C PRO A 71 4.63 -2.49 -14.81
N ASN A 72 4.54 -1.97 -16.04
CA ASN A 72 3.37 -1.28 -16.56
C ASN A 72 2.27 -2.30 -16.90
N ARG A 73 1.74 -2.99 -15.88
CA ARG A 73 0.71 -4.02 -16.02
C ARG A 73 -0.35 -3.85 -14.95
N LEU A 74 -1.61 -3.98 -15.37
CA LEU A 74 -2.74 -3.98 -14.45
C LEU A 74 -2.79 -5.30 -13.67
N PHE A 75 -3.10 -5.21 -12.38
CA PHE A 75 -3.30 -6.35 -11.50
C PHE A 75 -4.55 -6.15 -10.64
N CYS A 76 -4.94 -7.20 -9.92
CA CYS A 76 -6.01 -7.16 -8.94
C CYS A 76 -5.38 -7.24 -7.53
N PRO A 77 -5.62 -6.28 -6.63
CA PRO A 77 -5.07 -6.34 -5.26
C PRO A 77 -5.77 -7.39 -4.39
N ARG A 78 -6.92 -7.91 -4.84
CA ARG A 78 -7.68 -8.93 -4.10
C ARG A 78 -7.21 -10.32 -4.51
N LEU A 79 -6.93 -11.16 -3.51
CA LEU A 79 -6.65 -12.59 -3.68
C LEU A 79 -7.96 -13.40 -3.89
N VAL A 80 -8.84 -12.97 -4.81
CA VAL A 80 -10.09 -13.70 -5.09
C VAL A 80 -9.90 -14.64 -6.27
N SER A 81 -10.45 -15.83 -6.10
CA SER A 81 -10.46 -16.99 -6.99
C SER A 81 -10.78 -16.66 -8.46
N THR A 82 -10.11 -17.40 -9.34
CA THR A 82 -10.40 -17.57 -10.78
C THR A 82 -11.89 -17.80 -11.07
N PRO A 83 -12.42 -17.37 -12.24
CA PRO A 83 -11.72 -17.19 -13.51
C PRO A 83 -11.08 -15.82 -13.72
N ASP A 84 -10.18 -15.71 -14.72
CA ASP A 84 -9.40 -14.52 -15.14
C ASP A 84 -10.21 -13.23 -15.49
N ALA A 85 -11.52 -13.21 -15.24
CA ALA A 85 -12.44 -12.16 -15.67
C ALA A 85 -12.76 -11.09 -14.61
N THR A 86 -12.01 -11.01 -13.52
CA THR A 86 -12.22 -10.01 -12.47
C THR A 86 -11.15 -8.91 -12.51
N TYR A 87 -11.54 -7.79 -13.15
CA TYR A 87 -11.07 -6.42 -12.90
C TYR A 87 -9.57 -6.27 -12.55
N LYS A 88 -8.68 -6.46 -13.54
CA LYS A 88 -7.30 -5.93 -13.41
C LYS A 88 -7.36 -4.44 -13.69
N ASP A 89 -7.59 -3.66 -12.65
CA ASP A 89 -7.81 -2.21 -12.72
C ASP A 89 -6.77 -1.41 -11.94
N TRP A 90 -5.86 -2.07 -11.21
CA TRP A 90 -4.87 -1.40 -10.37
C TRP A 90 -3.47 -1.46 -10.99
N ARG A 91 -2.69 -0.41 -10.75
CA ARG A 91 -1.25 -0.36 -10.99
C ARG A 91 -0.51 -0.47 -9.66
N VAL A 92 0.70 -1.04 -9.66
CA VAL A 92 1.50 -1.13 -8.43
C VAL A 92 1.87 0.27 -7.93
N LEU A 93 2.32 1.12 -8.87
CA LEU A 93 2.51 2.56 -8.72
C LEU A 93 1.99 3.21 -10.01
N THR A 94 1.26 4.32 -9.91
CA THR A 94 0.63 4.98 -11.06
C THR A 94 1.18 6.39 -11.29
N ASP A 95 1.21 6.81 -12.55
CA ASP A 95 1.41 8.20 -12.97
C ASP A 95 0.10 8.96 -13.11
N LYS A 96 -1.04 8.27 -13.02
CA LYS A 96 -2.38 8.87 -13.11
C LYS A 96 -3.28 8.34 -12.00
N PRO A 97 -3.15 8.86 -10.77
CA PRO A 97 -4.04 8.50 -9.68
C PRO A 97 -5.48 8.91 -9.98
N ALA A 98 -6.41 8.01 -9.71
CA ALA A 98 -7.86 8.11 -9.90
C ALA A 98 -8.64 8.07 -8.58
N TYR A 99 -7.94 8.09 -7.44
CA TYR A 99 -8.54 8.32 -6.12
C TYR A 99 -7.50 8.82 -5.10
N VAL A 100 -7.99 9.47 -4.04
CA VAL A 100 -7.16 9.91 -2.91
C VAL A 100 -6.59 8.68 -2.21
N GLY A 101 -5.27 8.60 -2.12
CA GLY A 101 -4.58 7.47 -1.51
C GLY A 101 -3.97 6.48 -2.51
N GLU A 102 -4.12 6.68 -3.83
CA GLU A 102 -3.53 5.79 -4.83
C GLU A 102 -1.99 5.89 -4.83
N PRO A 103 -1.25 4.76 -4.80
CA PRO A 103 0.21 4.75 -4.75
C PRO A 103 0.90 5.33 -6.00
N ILE A 104 1.88 6.21 -5.82
CA ILE A 104 2.63 6.84 -6.92
C ILE A 104 4.15 6.61 -6.85
N ALA A 105 4.70 6.43 -5.65
CA ALA A 105 6.10 6.08 -5.41
C ALA A 105 6.23 5.29 -4.10
N ALA A 106 7.37 4.64 -3.89
CA ALA A 106 7.70 3.99 -2.63
C ALA A 106 9.17 4.23 -2.26
N VAL A 107 9.43 4.25 -0.96
CA VAL A 107 10.75 4.49 -0.36
C VAL A 107 11.07 3.31 0.55
N ALA A 108 12.32 2.88 0.59
CA ALA A 108 12.84 1.92 1.55
C ALA A 108 14.13 2.45 2.19
N ALA A 109 14.26 2.34 3.51
CA ALA A 109 15.43 2.82 4.26
C ALA A 109 15.74 1.93 5.47
N GLU A 110 16.91 2.08 6.08
CA GLU A 110 17.35 1.24 7.22
C GLU A 110 16.50 1.42 8.49
N THR A 111 15.86 2.57 8.65
CA THR A 111 14.97 2.83 9.80
C THR A 111 13.62 3.38 9.36
N GLU A 112 12.64 3.22 10.24
CA GLU A 112 11.28 3.73 10.03
C GLU A 112 11.26 5.25 9.87
N GLU A 113 12.01 5.97 10.71
CA GLU A 113 12.10 7.42 10.70
C GLU A 113 12.78 7.92 9.42
N LEU A 114 13.84 7.24 8.97
CA LEU A 114 14.53 7.60 7.74
C LEU A 114 13.63 7.38 6.52
N SER A 115 12.86 6.28 6.50
CA SER A 115 11.92 5.99 5.42
C SER A 115 10.82 7.06 5.33
N GLN A 116 10.34 7.55 6.47
CA GLN A 116 9.35 8.62 6.53
C GLN A 116 9.93 9.96 6.10
N LYS A 117 11.11 10.33 6.60
CA LYS A 117 11.79 11.58 6.24
C LYS A 117 12.11 11.64 4.74
N ALA A 118 12.62 10.55 4.17
CA ALA A 118 12.91 10.45 2.75
C ALA A 118 11.64 10.57 1.90
N LEU A 119 10.52 9.98 2.35
CA LEU A 119 9.21 10.13 1.68
C LEU A 119 8.78 11.59 1.56
N GLU A 120 8.96 12.37 2.64
CA GLU A 120 8.57 13.78 2.71
C GLU A 120 9.44 14.70 1.84
N LEU A 121 10.61 14.22 1.41
CA LEU A 121 11.52 14.94 0.52
C LEU A 121 11.21 14.73 -0.97
N ILE A 122 10.29 13.80 -1.30
CA ILE A 122 9.88 13.59 -2.70
C ILE A 122 9.00 14.74 -3.14
N GLU A 123 9.42 15.41 -4.21
CA GLU A 123 8.67 16.51 -4.81
C GLU A 123 7.87 16.00 -6.02
N VAL A 124 6.57 16.28 -6.05
CA VAL A 124 5.68 15.82 -7.11
C VAL A 124 4.89 16.98 -7.69
N GLU A 125 4.98 17.15 -9.00
CA GLU A 125 4.17 18.08 -9.76
C GLU A 125 2.95 17.36 -10.32
N TYR A 126 1.77 17.80 -9.90
CA TYR A 126 0.50 17.25 -10.36
C TYR A 126 -0.20 18.20 -11.32
N GLN A 127 -0.82 17.64 -12.35
CA GLN A 127 -1.95 18.26 -12.99
C GLN A 127 -3.23 17.64 -12.42
N VAL A 128 -3.95 18.39 -11.60
CA VAL A 128 -5.25 17.97 -11.07
C VAL A 128 -6.27 17.94 -12.21
N LEU A 129 -7.03 16.86 -12.30
CA LEU A 129 -8.09 16.68 -13.26
C LEU A 129 -9.46 16.78 -12.57
N GLU A 130 -10.49 17.02 -13.35
CA GLU A 130 -11.86 16.93 -12.86
C GLU A 130 -12.15 15.50 -12.38
N ALA A 131 -12.62 15.40 -11.15
CA ALA A 131 -12.97 14.13 -10.52
C ALA A 131 -14.48 13.92 -10.63
N VAL A 132 -14.87 12.67 -10.86
CA VAL A 132 -16.27 12.27 -10.96
C VAL A 132 -16.65 11.56 -9.66
N PHE A 133 -17.71 12.04 -9.01
CA PHE A 133 -18.17 11.51 -7.73
C PHE A 133 -19.51 10.76 -7.84
N GLU A 134 -20.24 10.96 -8.95
CA GLU A 134 -21.55 10.36 -9.19
C GLU A 134 -21.48 9.25 -10.26
N PRO A 135 -22.04 8.05 -10.00
CA PRO A 135 -22.01 6.95 -10.98
C PRO A 135 -22.71 7.26 -12.31
N LEU A 136 -23.74 8.11 -12.30
CA LEU A 136 -24.44 8.51 -13.51
C LEU A 136 -23.64 9.52 -14.36
N GLU A 137 -22.78 10.30 -13.71
CA GLU A 137 -21.92 11.27 -14.37
C GLU A 137 -20.76 10.57 -15.11
N SER A 138 -20.25 9.46 -14.57
CA SER A 138 -19.14 8.71 -15.18
C SER A 138 -19.50 7.97 -16.48
N MET A 139 -20.79 7.86 -16.80
CA MET A 139 -21.29 7.24 -18.02
C MET A 139 -21.51 8.22 -19.18
N ARG A 140 -21.30 9.53 -18.95
CA ARG A 140 -21.43 10.57 -19.97
C ARG A 140 -20.16 10.68 -20.80
#